data_AF-K4KM94-F1
#
_entry.id   AF-K4KM94-F1
#
_cell.length_a   1.000
_cell.length_b   1.000
_cell.length_c   1.000
_cell.angle_alpha   90.00
_cell.angle_beta   90.00
_cell.angle_gamma   90.00
#
_symmetry.space_group_name_H-M   'P 1'
#
loop_
_entity.id
_entity.type
_entity.pdbx_description
1 polymer ?
#
loop_
_entity_poly.entity_id
_entity_poly.type
_entity_poly.pdbx_seq_one_letter_code
_entity_poly.pdbx_strand_id
1 'polypeptide(L)'
;MALADFSKSVRALFSRARKPSHLSQKTLDEHFELFCSVMERGFAIHTGATGRLVVEYKLSDTSSARRLPRIHPDGNMSFKLPESWLIPSDHFLFYDPSDETDFPQLAVYDENESRFIQAEWEDLVDLNRLHGQQVLPIAKLSCLLGLHYIKDIACLQLFELDFDRLFEADAILADHLRGVLAEKMDRHVEGSRQWLRASKAEQIALKYLSKTKK
;
A
#
# COMPACT_ATOMS: atom_id res chain seq x y z
N MET A 1 24.24 -7.91 0.80
CA MET A 1 24.60 -7.01 1.92
C MET A 1 24.11 -5.57 1.75
N ALA A 2 23.62 -5.14 0.57
CA ALA A 2 23.21 -3.74 0.32
C ALA A 2 21.75 -3.39 0.73
N LEU A 3 20.81 -4.35 0.77
CA LEU A 3 19.40 -4.11 1.09
C LEU A 3 19.13 -3.72 2.56
N ALA A 4 19.99 -4.17 3.49
CA ALA A 4 19.89 -3.81 4.91
C ALA A 4 20.29 -2.34 5.19
N ASP A 5 21.15 -1.77 4.35
CA ASP A 5 21.57 -0.37 4.43
C ASP A 5 20.63 0.57 3.66
N PHE A 6 19.86 0.07 2.68
CA PHE A 6 18.77 0.80 2.02
C PHE A 6 17.60 1.09 2.98
N SER A 7 17.15 0.08 3.74
CA SER A 7 16.14 0.28 4.81
C SER A 7 16.61 1.30 5.86
N LYS A 8 17.91 1.34 6.18
CA LYS A 8 18.49 2.35 7.06
C LYS A 8 18.53 3.74 6.42
N SER A 9 18.83 3.86 5.13
CA SER A 9 18.97 5.15 4.44
C SER A 9 17.62 5.85 4.25
N VAL A 10 16.60 5.08 3.85
CA VAL A 10 15.19 5.48 3.86
C VAL A 10 14.80 5.88 5.29
N ARG A 11 14.99 5.01 6.30
CA ARG A 11 14.72 5.36 7.72
C ARG A 11 15.51 6.58 8.22
N ALA A 12 16.72 6.82 7.75
CA ALA A 12 17.59 7.92 8.19
C ALA A 12 17.15 9.26 7.58
N LEU A 13 16.79 9.29 6.29
CA LEU A 13 16.12 10.43 5.63
C LEU A 13 14.84 10.82 6.39
N PHE A 14 14.14 9.83 6.93
CA PHE A 14 12.87 9.97 7.63
C PHE A 14 12.96 10.14 9.16
N SER A 15 14.15 10.02 9.76
CA SER A 15 14.37 10.12 11.22
C SER A 15 14.46 11.56 11.76
N ARG A 16 14.50 12.57 10.88
CA ARG A 16 14.46 14.00 11.26
C ARG A 16 13.04 14.50 11.46
N ALA A 17 12.27 13.84 12.33
CA ALA A 17 10.98 14.37 12.77
C ALA A 17 11.21 15.63 13.64
N ARG A 18 10.99 16.81 13.05
CA ARG A 18 10.88 18.06 13.82
C ARG A 18 9.68 17.96 14.76
N LYS A 19 9.81 18.59 15.94
CA LYS A 19 8.75 18.67 16.98
C LYS A 19 7.39 18.99 16.36
N PRO A 20 6.29 18.38 16.83
CA PRO A 20 4.97 18.57 16.24
C PRO A 20 4.53 20.02 16.42
N SER A 21 4.45 20.76 15.33
CA SER A 21 3.61 21.96 15.25
C SER A 21 2.16 21.54 15.44
N HIS A 22 1.38 22.30 16.20
CA HIS A 22 -0.07 22.08 16.29
C HIS A 22 -0.67 22.17 14.88
N LEU A 23 -1.04 21.03 14.32
CA LEU A 23 -1.77 20.94 13.05
C LEU A 23 -3.20 21.41 13.26
N SER A 24 -3.78 22.05 12.23
CA SER A 24 -5.20 22.42 12.26
C SER A 24 -6.08 21.16 12.20
N GLN A 25 -7.31 21.25 12.70
CA GLN A 25 -8.26 20.12 12.63
C GLN A 25 -8.56 19.72 11.18
N LYS A 26 -8.66 20.69 10.27
CA LYS A 26 -8.88 20.44 8.84
C LYS A 26 -7.76 19.59 8.23
N THR A 27 -6.51 19.93 8.57
CA THR A 27 -5.32 19.18 8.11
C THR A 27 -5.31 17.76 8.66
N LEU A 28 -5.74 17.55 9.90
CA LEU A 28 -5.86 16.21 10.49
C LEU A 28 -6.91 15.36 9.77
N ASP A 29 -8.00 15.98 9.33
CA ASP A 29 -9.09 15.30 8.62
C ASP A 29 -8.66 14.90 7.20
N GLU A 30 -8.02 15.81 6.46
CA GLU A 30 -7.43 15.53 5.15
C GLU A 30 -6.38 14.40 5.22
N HIS A 31 -5.54 14.43 6.26
CA HIS A 31 -4.55 13.37 6.51
C HIS A 31 -5.18 12.02 6.83
N PHE A 32 -6.31 12.01 7.53
CA PHE A 32 -7.04 10.80 7.88
C PHE A 32 -7.72 10.17 6.66
N GLU A 33 -8.31 10.99 5.79
CA GLU A 33 -8.92 10.54 4.53
C GLU A 33 -7.87 9.93 3.61
N LEU A 34 -6.73 10.60 3.42
CA LEU A 34 -5.62 10.09 2.63
C LEU A 34 -5.08 8.76 3.18
N PHE A 35 -4.96 8.66 4.51
CA PHE A 35 -4.57 7.42 5.16
C PHE A 35 -5.51 6.27 4.78
N CYS A 36 -6.82 6.51 4.89
CA CYS A 36 -7.81 5.47 4.62
C CYS A 36 -7.75 5.05 3.15
N SER A 37 -7.59 6.01 2.24
CA SER A 37 -7.43 5.76 0.81
C SER A 37 -6.22 4.86 0.49
N VAL A 38 -5.04 5.18 1.04
CA VAL A 38 -3.81 4.36 0.84
C VAL A 38 -3.98 2.98 1.46
N MET A 39 -4.59 2.90 2.65
CA MET A 39 -4.73 1.64 3.37
C MET A 39 -5.75 0.71 2.74
N GLU A 40 -6.91 1.20 2.31
CA GLU A 40 -7.92 0.40 1.61
C GLU A 40 -7.37 -0.25 0.32
N ARG A 41 -6.29 0.31 -0.24
CA ARG A 41 -5.53 -0.30 -1.33
C ARG A 41 -4.58 -1.42 -0.90
N GLY A 42 -4.19 -1.48 0.37
CA GLY A 42 -3.45 -2.60 0.97
C GLY A 42 -4.33 -3.85 1.13
N PHE A 43 -4.02 -4.90 0.37
CA PHE A 43 -4.82 -6.14 0.24
C PHE A 43 -5.07 -6.88 1.55
N ALA A 44 -4.07 -6.86 2.43
CA ALA A 44 -4.10 -7.41 3.77
C ALA A 44 -3.18 -6.57 4.67
N ILE A 45 -3.44 -6.61 5.98
CA ILE A 45 -2.65 -5.87 6.95
C ILE A 45 -2.01 -6.84 7.93
N HIS A 46 -0.69 -6.72 8.07
CA HIS A 46 0.00 -7.28 9.21
C HIS A 46 0.01 -6.26 10.37
N THR A 47 -0.45 -6.69 11.54
CA THR A 47 -0.63 -5.85 12.74
C THR A 47 0.68 -5.58 13.50
N GLY A 48 1.82 -5.97 12.94
CA GLY A 48 3.15 -5.76 13.51
C GLY A 48 3.33 -6.54 14.81
N ALA A 49 3.48 -5.82 15.92
CA ALA A 49 3.81 -6.39 17.22
C ALA A 49 2.79 -7.41 17.75
N THR A 50 1.52 -7.34 17.35
CA THR A 50 0.52 -8.36 17.74
C THR A 50 0.57 -9.62 16.87
N GLY A 51 1.38 -9.62 15.79
CA GLY A 51 1.72 -10.80 14.99
C GLY A 51 0.54 -11.43 14.28
N ARG A 52 -0.38 -10.62 13.75
CA ARG A 52 -1.54 -11.10 13.01
C ARG A 52 -1.56 -10.54 11.61
N LEU A 53 -1.80 -11.41 10.64
CA LEU A 53 -2.25 -11.04 9.31
C LEU A 53 -3.76 -11.00 9.31
N VAL A 54 -4.31 -9.83 9.03
CA VAL A 54 -5.73 -9.59 8.86
C VAL A 54 -5.98 -9.46 7.37
N VAL A 55 -6.66 -10.43 6.80
CA VAL A 55 -6.86 -10.48 5.35
C VAL A 55 -8.02 -9.57 4.98
N GLU A 56 -9.12 -9.59 5.71
CA GLU A 56 -10.27 -8.70 5.49
C GLU A 56 -10.46 -7.77 6.69
N TYR A 57 -10.68 -6.49 6.41
CA TYR A 57 -10.83 -5.49 7.46
C TYR A 57 -11.61 -4.28 6.97
N LYS A 58 -12.14 -3.54 7.94
CA LYS A 58 -12.73 -2.22 7.80
C LYS A 58 -11.95 -1.22 8.64
N LEU A 59 -11.84 0.00 8.14
CA LEU A 59 -11.26 1.11 8.88
C LEU A 59 -12.38 1.88 9.60
N SER A 60 -12.11 2.34 10.82
CA SER A 60 -13.02 3.23 11.55
C SER A 60 -12.27 4.38 12.21
N ASP A 61 -12.96 5.50 12.41
CA ASP A 61 -12.39 6.68 13.06
C ASP A 61 -12.12 6.43 14.56
N THR A 62 -10.98 6.89 15.03
CA THR A 62 -10.72 7.07 16.45
C THR A 62 -11.27 8.42 16.87
N SER A 63 -12.57 8.47 17.18
CA SER A 63 -13.33 9.68 17.53
C SER A 63 -12.70 10.61 18.58
N SER A 64 -11.75 10.12 19.38
CA SER A 64 -11.07 10.87 20.43
C SER A 64 -9.64 11.32 20.12
N ALA A 65 -9.02 10.85 19.03
CA ALA A 65 -7.60 11.16 18.76
C ALA A 65 -7.18 11.30 17.28
N ARG A 66 -7.97 10.86 16.29
CA ARG A 66 -7.69 10.99 14.83
C ARG A 66 -6.22 10.86 14.42
N ARG A 67 -5.47 9.95 15.06
CA ARG A 67 -4.04 9.75 14.78
C ARG A 67 -3.81 8.59 13.83
N LEU A 68 -4.62 7.53 13.97
CA LEU A 68 -4.67 6.35 13.13
C LEU A 68 -6.10 5.78 13.19
N PRO A 69 -6.66 5.21 12.12
CA PRO A 69 -7.92 4.49 12.20
C PRO A 69 -7.75 3.19 12.96
N ARG A 70 -8.85 2.72 13.52
CA ARG A 70 -8.94 1.36 14.05
C ARG A 70 -9.21 0.40 12.92
N ILE A 71 -8.44 -0.67 12.90
CA ILE A 71 -8.66 -1.80 12.01
C ILE A 71 -9.62 -2.75 12.70
N HIS A 72 -10.77 -2.98 12.08
CA HIS A 72 -11.75 -3.96 12.48
C HIS A 72 -11.67 -5.13 11.51
N PRO A 73 -11.15 -6.31 11.92
CA PRO A 73 -11.21 -7.50 11.09
C PRO A 73 -12.65 -7.76 10.65
N ASP A 74 -12.86 -7.96 9.36
CA ASP A 74 -14.14 -8.37 8.82
C ASP A 74 -14.13 -9.90 8.73
N GLY A 75 -15.13 -10.53 9.36
CA GLY A 75 -15.16 -11.98 9.51
C GLY A 75 -14.04 -12.56 10.41
N ASN A 76 -13.83 -13.87 10.28
CA ASN A 76 -12.94 -14.64 11.16
C ASN A 76 -11.55 -14.91 10.55
N MET A 77 -11.22 -14.31 9.41
CA MET A 77 -9.99 -14.59 8.65
C MET A 77 -8.81 -13.75 9.16
N SER A 78 -8.31 -14.12 10.33
CA SER A 78 -7.06 -13.57 10.88
C SER A 78 -6.10 -14.68 11.28
N PHE A 79 -4.85 -14.56 10.87
CA PHE A 79 -3.85 -15.60 11.00
C PHE A 79 -2.69 -15.11 11.86
N LYS A 80 -2.19 -15.95 12.76
CA LYS A 80 -1.04 -15.60 13.59
C LYS A 80 0.23 -15.86 12.77
N LEU A 81 0.86 -14.80 12.30
CA LEU A 81 2.07 -14.85 11.51
C LEU A 81 3.13 -13.95 12.17
N PRO A 82 4.34 -14.46 12.46
CA PRO A 82 5.41 -13.62 12.95
C PRO A 82 5.80 -12.54 11.93
N GLU A 83 6.11 -11.34 12.42
CA GLU A 83 6.58 -10.24 11.58
C GLU A 83 7.87 -10.60 10.81
N SER A 84 8.69 -11.49 11.36
CA SER A 84 9.93 -11.95 10.74
C SER A 84 9.72 -12.78 9.46
N TRP A 85 8.47 -13.10 9.12
CA TRP A 85 8.11 -13.78 7.87
C TRP A 85 7.66 -12.79 6.80
N LEU A 86 7.75 -11.49 7.08
CA LEU A 86 7.52 -10.44 6.09
C LEU A 86 8.86 -10.00 5.48
N ILE A 87 8.90 -10.05 4.16
CA ILE A 87 10.01 -9.55 3.35
C ILE A 87 9.61 -8.18 2.80
N PRO A 88 10.44 -7.13 2.94
CA PRO A 88 10.15 -5.84 2.30
C PRO A 88 10.09 -6.01 0.78
N SER A 89 9.04 -5.49 0.15
CA SER A 89 8.92 -5.44 -1.30
C SER A 89 9.60 -4.17 -1.84
N ASP A 90 9.95 -4.20 -3.12
CA ASP A 90 10.43 -3.04 -3.89
C ASP A 90 9.27 -2.10 -4.31
N HIS A 91 8.04 -2.50 -3.99
CA HIS A 91 6.82 -1.79 -4.35
C HIS A 91 6.28 -0.93 -3.21
N PHE A 92 5.69 0.19 -3.61
CA PHE A 92 5.12 1.18 -2.72
C PHE A 92 3.73 1.58 -3.22
N LEU A 93 2.84 1.92 -2.28
CA LEU A 93 1.68 2.73 -2.58
C LEU A 93 2.09 4.19 -2.41
N PHE A 94 2.04 4.95 -3.51
CA PHE A 94 2.48 6.32 -3.61
C PHE A 94 1.30 7.21 -3.98
N TYR A 95 1.11 8.29 -3.23
CA TYR A 95 0.15 9.34 -3.53
C TYR A 95 0.87 10.67 -3.59
N ASP A 96 0.71 11.36 -4.71
CA ASP A 96 1.19 12.71 -4.94
C ASP A 96 0.00 13.60 -5.31
N PRO A 97 -0.34 14.61 -4.49
CA PRO A 97 -1.46 15.51 -4.78
C PRO A 97 -1.19 16.47 -5.94
N SER A 98 0.05 16.52 -6.44
CA SER A 98 0.34 17.20 -7.70
C SER A 98 -0.03 16.38 -8.93
N ASP A 99 -0.33 15.09 -8.76
CA ASP A 99 -0.86 14.23 -9.82
C ASP A 99 -2.39 14.39 -9.93
N GLU A 100 -2.89 14.44 -11.16
CA GLU A 100 -4.31 14.69 -11.47
C GLU A 100 -5.23 13.52 -11.07
N THR A 101 -4.66 12.39 -10.67
CA THR A 101 -5.40 11.16 -10.40
C THR A 101 -6.12 11.16 -9.05
N ASP A 102 -5.72 12.03 -8.11
CA ASP A 102 -6.21 12.12 -6.72
C ASP A 102 -6.39 10.74 -6.06
N PHE A 103 -5.45 9.82 -6.35
CA PHE A 103 -5.61 8.42 -6.00
C PHE A 103 -4.25 7.74 -5.75
N PRO A 104 -4.07 6.94 -4.68
CA PRO A 104 -2.83 6.21 -4.44
C PRO A 104 -2.53 5.19 -5.54
N GLN A 105 -1.34 5.27 -6.11
CA GLN A 105 -0.87 4.40 -7.20
C GLN A 105 0.21 3.44 -6.72
N LEU A 106 0.34 2.31 -7.42
CA LEU A 106 1.50 1.45 -7.26
C LEU A 106 2.72 2.13 -7.88
N ALA A 107 3.86 2.07 -7.20
CA ALA A 107 5.10 2.65 -7.68
C ALA A 107 6.32 1.83 -7.26
N VAL A 108 7.41 2.02 -8.02
CA VAL A 108 8.75 1.56 -7.69
C VAL A 108 9.64 2.79 -7.51
N TYR A 109 10.61 2.72 -6.60
CA TYR A 109 11.57 3.80 -6.41
C TYR A 109 12.74 3.64 -7.39
N ASP A 110 12.97 4.62 -8.26
CA ASP A 110 14.16 4.68 -9.10
C ASP A 110 15.26 5.47 -8.40
N GLU A 111 16.33 4.77 -8.03
CA GLU A 111 17.50 5.36 -7.37
C GLU A 111 18.22 6.37 -8.26
N ASN A 112 18.25 6.16 -9.59
CA ASN A 112 18.98 7.01 -10.52
C ASN A 112 18.33 8.39 -10.64
N GLU A 113 17.01 8.41 -10.70
CA GLU A 113 16.22 9.64 -10.81
C GLU A 113 15.77 10.16 -9.44
N SER A 114 16.03 9.39 -8.37
CA SER A 114 15.64 9.69 -6.99
C SER A 114 14.14 10.00 -6.84
N ARG A 115 13.29 9.29 -7.58
CA ARG A 115 11.83 9.51 -7.61
C ARG A 115 11.06 8.20 -7.66
N PHE A 116 9.78 8.27 -7.28
CA PHE A 116 8.84 7.18 -7.51
C PHE A 116 8.37 7.21 -8.97
N ILE A 117 8.42 6.05 -9.61
CA ILE A 117 7.90 5.83 -10.95
C ILE A 117 6.67 4.95 -10.82
N GLN A 118 5.58 5.38 -11.44
CA GLN A 118 4.33 4.61 -11.47
C GLN A 118 4.58 3.22 -12.07
N ALA A 119 4.06 2.20 -11.40
CA ALA A 119 4.07 0.82 -11.85
C ALA A 119 2.63 0.35 -12.06
N GLU A 120 2.44 -0.63 -12.94
CA GLU A 120 1.13 -1.24 -13.14
C GLU A 120 0.97 -2.47 -12.25
N TRP A 121 -0.25 -2.72 -11.78
CA TRP A 121 -0.52 -3.88 -10.94
C TRP A 121 -0.31 -5.20 -11.68
N GLU A 122 -0.45 -5.19 -13.00
CA GLU A 122 -0.11 -6.27 -13.91
C GLU A 122 1.36 -6.67 -13.82
N ASP A 123 2.26 -5.72 -13.56
CA ASP A 123 3.70 -6.00 -13.46
C ASP A 123 3.99 -6.93 -12.28
N LEU A 124 3.24 -6.83 -11.18
CA LEU A 124 3.34 -7.75 -10.03
C LEU A 124 2.94 -9.20 -10.37
N VAL A 125 2.02 -9.35 -11.34
CA VAL A 125 1.57 -10.66 -11.81
C VAL A 125 2.60 -11.27 -12.76
N ASP A 126 3.24 -10.44 -13.60
CA ASP A 126 4.16 -10.88 -14.65
C ASP A 126 5.61 -11.07 -14.17
N LEU A 127 6.15 -10.18 -13.32
CA LEU A 127 7.52 -10.23 -12.76
C LEU A 127 7.82 -11.58 -12.08
N ASN A 128 6.81 -12.17 -11.47
CA ASN A 128 6.95 -13.40 -10.70
C ASN A 128 6.76 -14.69 -11.51
N ARG A 129 6.48 -14.60 -12.81
CA ARG A 129 6.42 -15.79 -13.68
C ARG A 129 7.78 -16.44 -13.89
N LEU A 130 8.88 -15.68 -13.73
CA LEU A 130 10.24 -16.21 -13.86
C LEU A 130 10.60 -17.24 -12.77
N HIS A 131 9.98 -17.16 -11.59
CA HIS A 131 10.08 -18.16 -10.50
C HIS A 131 8.74 -18.85 -10.18
N GLY A 132 7.70 -18.59 -10.98
CA GLY A 132 6.40 -19.29 -10.95
C GLY A 132 5.41 -18.89 -9.87
N GLN A 133 5.60 -17.76 -9.18
CA GLN A 133 4.87 -17.49 -7.93
C GLN A 133 4.43 -16.03 -7.77
N GLN A 134 3.19 -15.65 -8.09
CA GLN A 134 2.63 -14.27 -8.01
C GLN A 134 3.03 -13.48 -6.73
N VAL A 135 3.36 -12.18 -6.87
CA VAL A 135 3.65 -11.28 -5.73
C VAL A 135 2.35 -10.99 -5.00
N LEU A 136 2.33 -11.17 -3.68
CA LEU A 136 1.15 -10.93 -2.84
C LEU A 136 1.46 -9.87 -1.79
N PRO A 137 1.33 -8.57 -2.15
CA PRO A 137 1.72 -7.47 -1.30
C PRO A 137 0.78 -7.28 -0.10
N ILE A 138 1.39 -6.95 1.03
CA ILE A 138 0.79 -6.79 2.35
C ILE A 138 1.23 -5.45 2.93
N ALA A 139 0.27 -4.71 3.47
CA ALA A 139 0.54 -3.51 4.23
C ALA A 139 0.93 -3.86 5.67
N LYS A 140 1.80 -3.06 6.28
CA LYS A 140 2.20 -3.25 7.67
C LYS A 140 1.76 -2.07 8.52
N LEU A 141 0.94 -2.34 9.54
CA LEU A 141 0.38 -1.31 10.43
C LEU A 141 1.46 -0.46 11.11
N SER A 142 2.59 -1.06 11.49
CA SER A 142 3.68 -0.34 12.15
C SER A 142 4.38 0.69 11.25
N CYS A 143 4.34 0.48 9.93
CA CYS A 143 4.93 1.42 8.96
C CYS A 143 4.09 2.69 8.81
N LEU A 144 2.87 2.71 9.36
CA LEU A 144 1.91 3.79 9.20
C LEU A 144 2.07 4.91 10.22
N LEU A 145 2.75 4.66 11.33
CA LEU A 145 3.19 5.71 12.27
C LEU A 145 4.22 6.66 11.64
N GLY A 146 4.73 6.32 10.46
CA GLY A 146 5.69 7.09 9.67
C GLY A 146 5.18 7.39 8.25
N LEU A 147 3.88 7.63 8.06
CA LEU A 147 3.44 8.36 6.87
C LEU A 147 4.07 9.76 6.93
N HIS A 148 5.17 9.93 6.21
CA HIS A 148 5.94 11.17 6.23
C HIS A 148 5.27 12.19 5.32
N TYR A 149 4.46 13.06 5.93
CA TYR A 149 3.91 14.27 5.31
C TYR A 149 5.03 15.24 4.95
N ILE A 150 5.71 15.00 3.85
CA ILE A 150 6.55 16.03 3.22
C ILE A 150 5.67 16.64 2.13
N LYS A 151 4.92 17.69 2.50
CA LYS A 151 4.07 18.44 1.56
C LYS A 151 3.02 17.55 0.88
N ASP A 152 2.17 16.92 1.68
CA ASP A 152 0.95 16.22 1.22
C ASP A 152 1.17 14.93 0.40
N ILE A 153 2.43 14.53 0.17
CA ILE A 153 2.80 13.25 -0.44
C ILE A 153 2.74 12.14 0.61
N ALA A 154 2.11 11.00 0.27
CA ALA A 154 2.07 9.81 1.11
C ALA A 154 2.73 8.62 0.41
N CYS A 155 3.52 7.87 1.17
CA CYS A 155 4.18 6.66 0.68
C CYS A 155 4.07 5.54 1.71
N LEU A 156 3.65 4.36 1.27
CA LEU A 156 3.55 3.15 2.07
C LEU A 156 4.33 2.02 1.39
N GLN A 157 5.39 1.55 2.05
CA GLN A 157 6.11 0.35 1.61
C GLN A 157 5.22 -0.89 1.77
N LEU A 158 5.19 -1.71 0.71
CA LEU A 158 4.54 -3.02 0.71
C LEU A 158 5.51 -4.13 1.14
N PHE A 159 4.95 -5.24 1.61
CA PHE A 159 5.68 -6.40 2.09
C PHE A 159 5.14 -7.67 1.46
N GLU A 160 5.93 -8.73 1.43
CA GLU A 160 5.54 -10.04 0.93
C GLU A 160 5.67 -11.07 2.05
N LEU A 161 4.84 -12.11 2.02
CA LEU A 161 5.07 -13.27 2.88
C LEU A 161 6.20 -14.12 2.31
N ASP A 162 7.10 -14.54 3.18
CA ASP A 162 8.02 -15.63 2.93
C ASP A 162 7.22 -16.94 2.87
N PHE A 163 6.67 -17.23 1.69
CA PHE A 163 5.84 -18.41 1.46
C PHE A 163 6.64 -19.69 1.60
N ASP A 164 7.92 -19.71 1.22
CA ASP A 164 8.78 -20.90 1.38
C ASP A 164 8.85 -21.30 2.86
N ARG A 165 9.11 -20.32 3.73
CA ARG A 165 9.12 -20.54 5.18
C ARG A 165 7.74 -20.90 5.74
N LEU A 166 6.68 -20.31 5.21
CA LEU A 166 5.31 -20.62 5.61
C LEU A 166 4.93 -22.05 5.20
N PHE A 167 5.32 -22.50 4.00
CA PHE A 167 5.10 -23.86 3.50
C PHE A 167 5.81 -24.90 4.35
N GLU A 168 7.06 -24.63 4.74
CA GLU A 168 7.83 -25.51 5.64
C GLU A 168 7.16 -25.66 7.02
N ALA A 169 6.54 -24.59 7.52
CA ALA A 169 5.89 -24.58 8.83
C ALA A 169 4.47 -25.18 8.80
N ASP A 170 3.66 -24.81 7.80
CA ASP A 170 2.28 -25.24 7.63
C ASP A 170 1.84 -25.07 6.16
N ALA A 171 1.97 -26.13 5.37
CA ALA A 171 1.63 -26.12 3.95
C ALA A 171 0.14 -25.85 3.67
N ILE A 172 -0.76 -26.31 4.56
CA ILE A 172 -2.21 -26.12 4.37
C ILE A 172 -2.55 -24.65 4.55
N LEU A 173 -1.98 -24.02 5.59
CA LEU A 173 -2.13 -22.59 5.81
C LEU A 173 -1.49 -21.77 4.68
N ALA A 174 -0.32 -22.18 4.19
CA ALA A 174 0.38 -21.54 3.09
C ALA A 174 -0.47 -21.50 1.81
N ASP A 175 -0.98 -22.66 1.39
CA ASP A 175 -1.86 -22.77 0.21
C ASP A 175 -3.12 -21.94 0.37
N HIS A 176 -3.75 -22.01 1.54
CA HIS A 176 -4.96 -21.25 1.83
C HIS A 176 -4.71 -19.74 1.76
N LEU A 177 -3.67 -19.24 2.44
CA LEU A 177 -3.32 -17.82 2.45
C LEU A 177 -2.96 -17.33 1.05
N ARG A 178 -2.23 -18.13 0.29
CA ARG A 178 -1.88 -17.83 -1.09
C ARG A 178 -3.12 -17.67 -1.95
N GLY A 179 -4.05 -18.62 -1.89
CA GLY A 179 -5.30 -18.58 -2.66
C GLY A 179 -6.13 -17.34 -2.34
N VAL A 180 -6.30 -17.02 -1.05
CA VAL A 180 -7.09 -15.86 -0.62
C VAL A 180 -6.44 -14.55 -1.07
N LEU A 181 -5.12 -14.40 -0.87
CA LEU A 181 -4.42 -13.18 -1.27
C LEU A 181 -4.39 -13.00 -2.79
N ALA A 182 -4.20 -14.08 -3.55
CA ALA A 182 -4.25 -14.05 -5.01
C ALA A 182 -5.62 -13.63 -5.53
N GLU A 183 -6.70 -14.21 -5.00
CA GLU A 183 -8.06 -13.84 -5.38
C GLU A 183 -8.35 -12.35 -5.08
N LYS A 184 -7.84 -11.83 -3.96
CA LYS A 184 -7.97 -10.41 -3.63
C LYS A 184 -7.17 -9.52 -4.58
N MET A 185 -5.96 -9.95 -4.96
CA MET A 185 -5.15 -9.25 -5.96
C MET A 185 -5.90 -9.18 -7.30
N ASP A 186 -6.42 -10.31 -7.78
CA ASP A 186 -7.13 -10.37 -9.05
C ASP A 186 -8.38 -9.48 -9.06
N ARG A 187 -9.19 -9.51 -8.00
CA ARG A 187 -10.35 -8.62 -7.83
C ARG A 187 -9.95 -7.14 -7.89
N HIS A 188 -8.81 -6.80 -7.32
CA HIS A 188 -8.32 -5.44 -7.29
C HIS A 188 -7.77 -4.98 -8.64
N VAL A 189 -7.01 -5.82 -9.35
CA VAL A 189 -6.53 -5.54 -10.69
C VAL A 189 -7.72 -5.29 -11.61
N GLU A 190 -8.74 -6.15 -11.55
CA GLU A 190 -9.95 -5.98 -12.35
C GLU A 190 -10.70 -4.68 -12.00
N GLY A 191 -10.87 -4.37 -10.72
CA GLY A 191 -11.48 -3.11 -10.28
C GLY A 191 -10.68 -1.86 -10.70
N SER A 192 -9.35 -1.92 -10.60
CA SER A 192 -8.45 -0.84 -10.98
C SER A 192 -8.48 -0.57 -12.47
N ARG A 193 -8.55 -1.61 -13.30
CA ARG A 193 -8.71 -1.49 -14.76
C ARG A 193 -9.97 -0.73 -15.14
N GLN A 194 -11.09 -1.00 -14.48
CA GLN A 194 -12.35 -0.32 -14.77
C GLN A 194 -12.25 1.17 -14.44
N TRP A 195 -11.63 1.49 -13.30
CA TRP A 195 -11.39 2.88 -12.91
C TRP A 195 -10.42 3.59 -13.87
N LEU A 196 -9.30 2.97 -14.23
CA LEU A 196 -8.33 3.53 -15.17
C LEU A 196 -8.95 3.78 -16.55
N ARG A 197 -9.80 2.86 -17.02
CA ARG A 197 -10.57 3.04 -18.27
C ARG A 197 -11.53 4.23 -18.18
N ALA A 198 -12.21 4.40 -17.05
CA ALA A 198 -13.12 5.52 -16.83
C ALA A 198 -12.37 6.86 -16.81
N SER A 199 -11.27 6.95 -16.06
CA SER A 199 -10.40 8.14 -16.01
C SER A 199 -9.86 8.49 -17.40
N LYS A 200 -9.38 7.51 -18.16
CA LYS A 200 -8.91 7.72 -19.55
C LYS A 200 -10.03 8.21 -20.48
N ALA A 201 -11.24 7.66 -20.35
CA ALA A 201 -12.40 8.09 -21.14
C ALA A 201 -12.80 9.53 -20.82
N GLU A 202 -12.78 9.91 -19.53
CA GLU A 202 -13.02 11.28 -19.07
C GLU A 202 -11.99 12.25 -19.63
N GLN A 203 -10.69 11.93 -19.52
CA GLN A 203 -9.62 12.76 -20.10
C GLN A 203 -9.78 12.94 -21.61
N ILE A 204 -10.18 11.89 -22.34
CA ILE A 204 -10.47 11.96 -23.77
C ILE A 204 -11.66 12.90 -24.02
N ALA A 205 -12.76 12.75 -23.27
CA ALA A 205 -13.94 13.60 -23.39
C ALA A 205 -13.62 15.07 -23.12
N LEU A 206 -12.85 15.37 -22.07
CA LEU A 206 -12.38 16.73 -21.75
C LEU A 206 -11.51 17.31 -22.88
N LYS A 207 -10.62 16.50 -23.46
CA LYS A 207 -9.80 16.87 -24.63
C LYS A 207 -10.66 17.16 -25.87
N TYR A 208 -11.76 16.43 -26.08
CA TYR A 208 -12.69 16.72 -27.17
C TYR A 208 -13.50 18.00 -26.91
N LEU A 209 -14.03 18.19 -25.71
CA LEU A 209 -14.83 19.36 -25.32
C LEU A 209 -14.01 20.66 -25.32
N SER A 210 -12.72 20.59 -24.99
CA SER A 210 -11.79 21.73 -25.08
C SER A 210 -11.42 22.07 -26.53
N LYS A 211 -11.41 21.08 -27.44
CA LYS A 211 -11.15 21.29 -28.87
C LYS A 211 -12.36 21.84 -29.63
N THR A 212 -13.59 21.56 -29.18
CA THR A 212 -14.83 22.07 -29.81
C THR A 212 -15.24 23.47 -29.35
N LYS A 213 -14.51 24.10 -28.41
CA LYS A 213 -14.71 25.50 -27.98
C LYS A 213 -13.88 26.52 -28.78
N LYS A 214 -13.49 26.20 -30.02
CA LYS A 214 -12.94 27.13 -31.02
C LYS A 214 -13.85 27.16 -32.24
#